data_AF-A0L716-F1
#
_entry.id   AF-A0L716-F1
#
_cell.length_a   1.000
_cell.length_b   1.000
_cell.length_c   1.000
_cell.angle_alpha   90.00
_cell.angle_beta   90.00
_cell.angle_gamma   90.00
#
_symmetry.space_group_name_H-M   'P 1'
#
loop_
_entity.id
_entity.type
_entity.pdbx_description
1 polymer ?
#
loop_
_entity_poly.entity_id
_entity_poly.type
_entity_poly.pdbx_seq_one_letter_code
_entity_poly.pdbx_strand_id
1 'polypeptide(L)'
;MLVRHCSLGPLFWFLELGLVGCSHAQAGESSPLRVCDLHTGSTLYSGCHVVPCPRHTRGSYESISCPELCMSVDQKRRQKKLARKKDKRKKIGSNSNLSGMFSVAQRLAASTELPVFDSFVADTLFDRGIGNLILSRKVATGEFAFGCYLIDIWCLGVKNCFCNIIPAFQYDEFIKQARDRENIIPIHPTCLSKIVNSSVEYAHSLGFKPHPDFKLAKIVLNGIDPLLCPSEYELGRDGKPFYMSGPNDSEAFSKKVVKQLDKVCGEGNYDFMVDLNFFKSN
;
A
#
# COMPACT_ATOMS: atom_id res chain seq x y z
N MET A 1 27.81 -16.72 -24.26
CA MET A 1 27.15 -16.66 -22.93
C MET A 1 25.98 -15.71 -23.02
N LEU A 2 24.74 -16.16 -22.80
CA LEU A 2 23.56 -15.29 -22.81
C LEU A 2 23.20 -14.94 -21.35
N VAL A 3 23.49 -13.72 -20.92
CA VAL A 3 23.07 -13.24 -19.60
C VAL A 3 21.58 -12.94 -19.67
N ARG A 4 20.76 -13.76 -19.01
CA ARG A 4 19.33 -13.49 -18.85
C ARG A 4 19.16 -12.37 -17.82
N HIS A 5 18.66 -11.21 -18.25
CA HIS A 5 18.09 -10.24 -17.33
C HIS A 5 16.93 -10.88 -16.55
N CYS A 6 17.15 -11.18 -15.27
CA CYS A 6 16.04 -11.45 -14.37
C CYS A 6 15.28 -10.15 -14.12
N SER A 7 13.97 -10.17 -14.37
CA SER A 7 13.07 -9.07 -14.07
C SER A 7 13.05 -8.78 -12.56
N LEU A 8 13.43 -7.55 -12.19
CA LEU A 8 13.33 -7.04 -10.83
C LEU A 8 11.89 -7.13 -10.32
N GLY A 9 11.75 -7.61 -9.08
CA GLY A 9 10.46 -7.87 -8.44
C GLY A 9 9.77 -6.62 -7.88
N PRO A 10 8.55 -6.76 -7.33
CA PRO A 10 7.72 -5.64 -6.87
C PRO A 10 8.27 -4.84 -5.67
N LEU A 11 9.39 -5.24 -5.07
CA LEU A 11 10.14 -4.43 -4.10
C LEU A 11 10.62 -3.09 -4.72
N PHE A 12 10.96 -3.11 -6.01
CA PHE A 12 11.56 -1.96 -6.70
C PHE A 12 10.63 -0.73 -6.79
N TRP A 13 9.32 -0.97 -6.96
CA TRP A 13 8.31 0.08 -7.14
C TRP A 13 7.82 0.72 -5.83
N PHE A 14 8.07 0.10 -4.68
CA PHE A 14 7.46 0.53 -3.41
C PHE A 14 8.30 1.54 -2.64
N LEU A 15 9.60 1.61 -2.92
CA LEU A 15 10.51 2.57 -2.29
C LEU A 15 10.56 3.94 -3.01
N GLU A 16 10.14 4.07 -4.28
CA GLU A 16 10.25 5.33 -5.03
C GLU A 16 9.40 6.52 -4.50
N LEU A 17 8.46 6.32 -3.56
CA LEU A 17 7.51 7.35 -3.11
C LEU A 17 7.94 8.16 -1.86
N GLY A 18 9.25 8.29 -1.65
CA GLY A 18 9.83 9.07 -0.55
C GLY A 18 11.00 9.93 -1.02
N LEU A 19 10.80 11.25 -1.00
CA LEU A 19 11.79 12.33 -1.24
C LEU A 19 12.38 12.41 -2.66
N VAL A 20 11.73 13.18 -3.53
CA VAL A 20 12.42 13.90 -4.62
C VAL A 20 12.31 15.40 -4.34
N GLY A 21 13.43 16.00 -3.92
CA GLY A 21 13.54 17.45 -3.75
C GLY A 21 13.54 18.16 -5.11
N CYS A 22 12.89 19.32 -5.16
CA CYS A 22 12.74 20.09 -6.38
C CYS A 22 14.05 20.82 -6.75
N SER A 23 14.53 20.68 -7.98
CA SER A 23 15.54 21.55 -8.60
C SER A 23 15.16 21.83 -10.05
N HIS A 24 15.04 23.10 -10.41
CA HIS A 24 14.64 23.54 -11.75
C HIS A 24 15.77 23.43 -12.78
N ALA A 25 15.44 22.98 -13.99
CA ALA A 25 16.17 23.28 -15.22
C ALA A 25 15.17 23.42 -16.37
N GLN A 26 15.41 24.37 -17.28
CA GLN A 26 14.40 24.87 -18.23
C GLN A 26 14.41 24.17 -19.60
N ALA A 27 13.23 24.14 -20.21
CA ALA A 27 12.89 24.21 -21.63
C ALA A 27 13.88 23.72 -22.71
N GLY A 28 13.39 22.79 -23.56
CA GLY A 28 13.89 22.50 -24.91
C GLY A 28 12.71 22.11 -25.81
N GLU A 29 12.69 22.61 -27.05
CA GLU A 29 11.47 22.69 -27.88
C GLU A 29 11.22 21.49 -28.82
N SER A 30 10.04 21.52 -29.45
CA SER A 30 9.71 21.06 -30.82
C SER A 30 8.86 19.78 -31.02
N SER A 31 7.56 20.04 -31.24
CA SER A 31 6.67 19.58 -32.33
C SER A 31 6.70 18.13 -32.88
N PRO A 32 5.54 17.43 -32.97
CA PRO A 32 5.41 16.17 -33.68
C PRO A 32 5.10 16.33 -35.18
N LEU A 33 5.65 15.45 -36.02
CA LEU A 33 5.25 15.32 -37.43
C LEU A 33 3.95 14.51 -37.59
N ARG A 34 3.09 14.97 -38.50
CA ARG A 34 1.87 14.30 -38.97
C ARG A 34 2.07 13.71 -40.38
N VAL A 35 1.03 12.99 -40.81
CA VAL A 35 0.64 12.66 -42.20
C VAL A 35 1.22 11.36 -42.77
N CYS A 36 0.31 10.41 -43.01
CA CYS A 36 0.18 9.70 -44.29
C CYS A 36 -1.32 9.53 -44.59
N ASP A 37 -1.67 9.68 -45.87
CA ASP A 37 -3.02 9.79 -46.45
C ASP A 37 -3.78 8.44 -46.52
N LEU A 38 -5.11 8.37 -46.32
CA LEU A 38 -6.24 8.71 -47.21
C LEU A 38 -6.53 7.64 -48.29
N HIS A 39 -7.83 7.46 -48.60
CA HIS A 39 -8.54 6.65 -49.63
C HIS A 39 -9.66 5.80 -48.96
N THR A 40 -10.92 6.24 -48.83
CA THR A 40 -12.01 6.49 -49.82
C THR A 40 -12.66 5.24 -50.45
N GLY A 41 -13.96 5.05 -50.16
CA GLY A 41 -14.89 4.18 -50.90
C GLY A 41 -15.05 2.74 -50.37
N SER A 42 -16.22 2.11 -50.42
CA SER A 42 -17.57 2.62 -50.76
C SER A 42 -18.70 1.66 -50.33
N THR A 43 -19.90 2.23 -50.14
CA THR A 43 -21.25 1.65 -50.42
C THR A 43 -21.76 0.36 -49.74
N LEU A 44 -22.87 0.54 -49.00
CA LEU A 44 -24.17 -0.17 -49.12
C LEU A 44 -24.20 -1.72 -49.04
N TYR A 45 -25.00 -2.28 -48.13
CA TYR A 45 -26.42 -2.58 -48.41
C TYR A 45 -27.21 -2.98 -47.15
N SER A 46 -28.46 -2.52 -47.06
CA SER A 46 -29.46 -2.98 -46.09
C SER A 46 -30.23 -4.19 -46.66
N GLY A 47 -30.65 -5.12 -45.79
CA GLY A 47 -31.36 -6.33 -46.26
C GLY A 47 -31.89 -7.24 -45.15
N CYS A 48 -32.88 -6.79 -44.38
CA CYS A 48 -33.68 -7.71 -43.57
C CYS A 48 -34.64 -8.50 -44.48
N HIS A 49 -34.24 -9.69 -44.91
CA HIS A 49 -35.15 -10.61 -45.60
C HIS A 49 -36.07 -11.32 -44.61
N VAL A 50 -37.32 -10.85 -44.56
CA VAL A 50 -38.45 -11.60 -44.01
C VAL A 50 -38.88 -12.63 -45.06
N VAL A 51 -38.91 -13.91 -44.70
CA VAL A 51 -39.46 -14.99 -45.54
C VAL A 51 -40.80 -15.44 -44.92
N PRO A 52 -41.93 -15.39 -45.64
CA PRO A 52 -43.24 -15.71 -45.10
C PRO A 52 -43.74 -17.13 -45.41
N CYS A 53 -44.84 -17.50 -44.72
CA CYS A 53 -45.81 -18.58 -44.99
C CYS A 53 -45.46 -20.03 -44.57
N PRO A 54 -46.49 -20.91 -44.37
CA PRO A 54 -47.94 -20.67 -44.43
C PRO A 54 -48.76 -21.11 -43.19
N ARG A 55 -50.05 -20.69 -43.18
CA ARG A 55 -51.17 -21.27 -42.39
C ARG A 55 -51.26 -22.79 -42.62
N HIS A 56 -51.80 -23.66 -41.74
CA HIS A 56 -52.78 -23.49 -40.65
C HIS A 56 -52.40 -24.44 -39.46
N THR A 57 -53.18 -24.76 -38.41
CA THR A 57 -54.65 -24.77 -38.20
C THR A 57 -55.03 -24.25 -36.80
N ARG A 58 -55.30 -25.15 -35.82
CA ARG A 58 -55.60 -24.95 -34.39
C ARG A 58 -55.27 -26.26 -33.66
N GLY A 59 -54.64 -26.20 -32.49
CA GLY A 59 -54.36 -27.37 -31.65
C GLY A 59 -53.68 -26.93 -30.36
N SER A 60 -54.30 -27.23 -29.22
CA SER A 60 -53.82 -26.86 -27.89
C SER A 60 -52.53 -27.61 -27.53
N TYR A 61 -51.54 -26.89 -27.01
CA TYR A 61 -50.48 -27.48 -26.19
C TYR A 61 -50.12 -26.53 -25.05
N GLU A 62 -49.68 -27.12 -23.94
CA GLU A 62 -49.55 -26.45 -22.65
C GLU A 62 -48.42 -25.41 -22.63
N SER A 63 -48.61 -24.37 -21.82
CA SER A 63 -47.57 -23.37 -21.54
C SER A 63 -46.48 -23.97 -20.64
N ILE A 64 -45.55 -24.73 -21.26
CA ILE A 64 -44.30 -25.11 -20.61
C ILE A 64 -43.46 -23.83 -20.42
N SER A 65 -43.51 -23.29 -19.21
CA SER A 65 -42.60 -22.22 -18.79
C SER A 65 -41.19 -22.78 -18.66
N CYS A 66 -40.33 -22.57 -19.66
CA CYS A 66 -38.88 -22.76 -19.54
C CYS A 66 -38.22 -21.47 -19.01
N PRO A 67 -37.81 -21.37 -17.73
CA PRO A 67 -37.06 -20.24 -17.22
C PRO A 67 -35.56 -20.33 -17.58
N GLU A 68 -35.23 -20.59 -18.85
CA GLU A 68 -33.83 -20.52 -19.32
C GLU A 68 -33.41 -19.06 -19.60
N LEU A 69 -33.04 -18.39 -18.51
CA LEU A 69 -32.03 -17.33 -18.43
C LEU A 69 -31.47 -16.81 -19.77
N CYS A 70 -32.18 -15.88 -20.40
CA CYS A 70 -31.71 -15.05 -21.51
C CYS A 70 -30.68 -13.99 -21.05
N MET A 71 -29.67 -14.44 -20.31
CA MET A 71 -28.49 -13.67 -19.88
C MET A 71 -27.90 -12.91 -21.08
N SER A 72 -27.96 -11.57 -21.02
CA SER A 72 -27.57 -10.71 -22.14
C SER A 72 -26.09 -10.94 -22.52
N VAL A 73 -25.78 -10.69 -23.79
CA VAL A 73 -24.43 -10.93 -24.34
C VAL A 73 -23.36 -10.19 -23.53
N ASP A 74 -23.67 -8.99 -23.04
CA ASP A 74 -22.77 -8.20 -22.20
C ASP A 74 -22.63 -8.72 -20.77
N GLN A 75 -23.67 -9.32 -20.20
CA GLN A 75 -23.60 -9.98 -18.88
C GLN A 75 -22.71 -11.23 -18.96
N LYS A 76 -22.83 -12.04 -20.02
CA LYS A 76 -21.93 -13.17 -20.31
C LYS A 76 -20.48 -12.70 -20.56
N ARG A 77 -20.27 -11.60 -21.30
CA ARG A 77 -18.94 -10.99 -21.51
C ARG A 77 -18.34 -10.46 -20.20
N ARG A 78 -19.13 -9.81 -19.34
CA ARG A 78 -18.71 -9.32 -18.01
C ARG A 78 -18.28 -10.48 -17.10
N GLN A 79 -19.07 -11.54 -17.03
CA GLN A 79 -18.71 -12.76 -16.28
C GLN A 79 -17.42 -13.40 -16.82
N LYS A 80 -17.27 -13.55 -18.15
CA LYS A 80 -16.04 -14.09 -18.77
C LYS A 80 -14.81 -13.20 -18.53
N LYS A 81 -14.97 -11.88 -18.47
CA LYS A 81 -13.91 -10.91 -18.12
C LYS A 81 -13.52 -10.99 -16.63
N LEU A 82 -14.49 -11.21 -15.74
CA LEU A 82 -14.25 -11.41 -14.30
C LEU A 82 -13.57 -12.77 -14.02
N ALA A 83 -14.03 -13.85 -14.65
CA ALA A 83 -13.37 -15.16 -14.58
C ALA A 83 -11.92 -15.08 -15.05
N ARG A 84 -11.67 -14.52 -16.25
CA ARG A 84 -10.31 -14.29 -16.77
C ARG A 84 -9.44 -13.41 -15.85
N LYS A 85 -10.01 -12.45 -15.12
CA LYS A 85 -9.27 -11.69 -14.08
C LYS A 85 -8.95 -12.55 -12.85
N LYS A 86 -9.88 -13.41 -12.40
CA LYS A 86 -9.67 -14.38 -11.31
C LYS A 86 -8.58 -15.40 -11.67
N ASP A 87 -8.59 -15.90 -12.90
CA ASP A 87 -7.61 -16.87 -13.39
C ASP A 87 -6.23 -16.25 -13.61
N LYS A 88 -6.16 -15.00 -14.10
CA LYS A 88 -4.90 -14.23 -14.13
C LYS A 88 -4.35 -13.98 -12.72
N ARG A 89 -5.21 -13.64 -11.74
CA ARG A 89 -4.78 -13.51 -10.33
C ARG A 89 -4.27 -14.83 -9.75
N LYS A 90 -4.90 -15.96 -10.06
CA LYS A 90 -4.40 -17.30 -9.67
C LYS A 90 -3.02 -17.62 -10.30
N LYS A 91 -2.82 -17.31 -11.59
CA LYS A 91 -1.56 -17.59 -12.29
C LYS A 91 -0.40 -16.65 -11.92
N ILE A 92 -0.68 -15.45 -11.41
CA ILE A 92 0.34 -14.55 -10.85
C ILE A 92 0.84 -15.07 -9.49
N GLY A 93 0.06 -15.89 -8.78
CA GLY A 93 0.43 -16.49 -7.50
C GLY A 93 1.06 -17.89 -7.55
N SER A 94 1.37 -18.43 -8.73
CA SER A 94 1.86 -19.81 -8.88
C SER A 94 3.30 -19.89 -9.38
N ASN A 95 4.26 -19.55 -8.52
CA ASN A 95 5.66 -19.97 -8.66
C ASN A 95 6.45 -19.76 -7.35
N SER A 96 6.50 -20.78 -6.50
CA SER A 96 7.59 -21.08 -5.56
C SER A 96 7.31 -22.39 -4.83
N ASN A 97 8.36 -22.94 -4.20
CA ASN A 97 8.40 -24.27 -3.59
C ASN A 97 7.52 -24.38 -2.32
N LEU A 98 7.75 -25.42 -1.52
CA LEU A 98 6.97 -25.86 -0.34
C LEU A 98 6.57 -24.74 0.67
N SER A 99 7.26 -23.59 0.66
CA SER A 99 6.87 -22.37 1.39
C SER A 99 5.52 -21.75 0.95
N GLY A 100 5.04 -22.07 -0.26
CA GLY A 100 3.78 -21.57 -0.81
C GLY A 100 2.49 -22.15 -0.20
N MET A 101 2.59 -23.08 0.75
CA MET A 101 1.43 -23.69 1.40
C MET A 101 0.87 -22.83 2.56
N PHE A 102 1.66 -21.92 3.10
CA PHE A 102 1.26 -21.02 4.20
C PHE A 102 1.18 -19.56 3.72
N SER A 103 0.15 -18.85 4.17
CA SER A 103 0.04 -17.41 3.93
C SER A 103 1.18 -16.63 4.60
N VAL A 104 1.49 -15.43 4.08
CA VAL A 104 2.50 -14.54 4.69
C VAL A 104 2.19 -14.30 6.16
N ALA A 105 0.91 -14.10 6.53
CA ALA A 105 0.48 -13.95 7.92
C ALA A 105 0.85 -15.15 8.81
N GLN A 106 0.64 -16.38 8.33
CA GLN A 106 1.01 -17.60 9.07
C GLN A 106 2.52 -17.76 9.21
N ARG A 107 3.29 -17.45 8.14
CA ARG A 107 4.76 -17.51 8.18
C ARG A 107 5.34 -16.43 9.11
N LEU A 108 4.73 -15.23 9.16
CA LEU A 108 5.11 -14.15 10.08
C LEU A 108 4.77 -14.54 11.53
N ALA A 109 3.59 -15.12 11.77
CA ALA A 109 3.21 -15.63 13.09
C ALA A 109 4.15 -16.75 13.58
N ALA A 110 4.64 -17.61 12.68
CA ALA A 110 5.64 -18.63 13.03
C ALA A 110 7.04 -18.05 13.34
N SER A 111 7.30 -16.78 13.02
CA SER A 111 8.58 -16.13 13.30
C SER A 111 8.64 -15.41 14.65
N THR A 112 7.52 -15.27 15.37
CA THR A 112 7.44 -14.49 16.63
C THR A 112 8.24 -15.11 17.77
N GLU A 113 8.39 -16.43 17.75
CA GLU A 113 9.16 -17.21 18.73
C GLU A 113 10.67 -17.19 18.45
N LEU A 114 11.09 -16.66 17.30
CA LEU A 114 12.49 -16.58 16.91
C LEU A 114 13.13 -15.29 17.45
N PRO A 115 14.42 -15.32 17.85
CA PRO A 115 15.08 -14.11 18.33
C PRO A 115 15.09 -13.01 17.26
N VAL A 116 15.03 -11.76 17.73
CA VAL A 116 15.23 -10.59 16.88
C VAL A 116 16.65 -10.64 16.31
N PHE A 117 16.76 -10.37 15.01
CA PHE A 117 18.04 -10.31 14.31
C PHE A 117 18.58 -8.88 14.32
N ASP A 118 17.87 -7.95 13.68
CA ASP A 118 18.14 -6.52 13.78
C ASP A 118 16.92 -5.74 14.27
N SER A 119 17.19 -4.61 14.92
CA SER A 119 16.23 -3.55 15.17
C SER A 119 16.88 -2.19 14.94
N PHE A 120 16.29 -1.38 14.06
CA PHE A 120 16.78 -0.07 13.68
C PHE A 120 15.70 1.02 13.88
N VAL A 121 16.16 2.24 14.17
CA VAL A 121 15.37 3.47 14.24
C VAL A 121 16.03 4.53 13.37
N ALA A 122 15.23 5.39 12.74
CA ALA A 122 15.72 6.63 12.15
C ALA A 122 16.34 7.53 13.23
N ASP A 123 17.59 7.90 13.04
CA ASP A 123 18.35 8.81 13.92
C ASP A 123 17.59 10.11 14.19
N THR A 124 17.01 10.69 13.12
CA THR A 124 16.26 11.95 13.20
C THR A 124 14.80 11.81 13.67
N LEU A 125 14.35 10.64 14.15
CA LEU A 125 12.95 10.41 14.55
C LEU A 125 12.48 11.42 15.60
N PHE A 126 13.29 11.66 16.63
CA PHE A 126 12.93 12.53 17.75
C PHE A 126 13.06 14.03 17.39
N ASP A 127 14.00 14.39 16.51
CA ASP A 127 14.18 15.77 16.04
C ASP A 127 13.11 16.23 15.03
N ARG A 128 12.64 15.30 14.18
CA ARG A 128 11.71 15.59 13.08
C ARG A 128 10.27 15.12 13.33
N GLY A 129 10.06 14.34 14.39
CA GLY A 129 8.77 13.74 14.72
C GLY A 129 8.35 12.59 13.82
N ILE A 130 9.04 12.36 12.69
CA ILE A 130 8.70 11.34 11.70
C ILE A 130 9.97 10.60 11.29
N GLY A 131 9.90 9.26 11.21
CA GLY A 131 11.01 8.42 10.77
C GLY A 131 10.64 6.93 10.68
N ASN A 132 11.48 6.14 10.02
CA ASN A 132 11.27 4.70 9.88
C ASN A 132 11.84 3.90 11.07
N LEU A 133 11.11 2.87 11.50
CA LEU A 133 11.57 1.84 12.42
C LEU A 133 11.52 0.49 11.69
N ILE A 134 12.58 -0.31 11.82
CA ILE A 134 12.70 -1.61 11.13
C ILE A 134 13.01 -2.68 12.18
N LEU A 135 12.23 -3.75 12.20
CA LEU A 135 12.45 -4.93 13.04
C LEU A 135 12.54 -6.17 12.15
N SER A 136 13.55 -7.02 12.36
CA SER A 136 13.71 -8.27 11.61
C SER A 136 13.97 -9.48 12.50
N ARG A 137 13.64 -10.66 11.99
CA ARG A 137 13.88 -11.97 12.61
C ARG A 137 14.36 -12.95 11.56
N LYS A 138 15.41 -13.70 11.87
CA LYS A 138 15.97 -14.71 10.97
C LYS A 138 15.18 -16.02 11.11
N VAL A 139 14.51 -16.42 10.03
CA VAL A 139 13.74 -17.65 9.94
C VAL A 139 14.68 -18.85 9.74
N ALA A 140 14.31 -20.03 10.24
CA ALA A 140 15.12 -21.25 10.14
C ALA A 140 15.51 -21.65 8.70
N THR A 141 14.77 -21.18 7.69
CA THR A 141 15.05 -21.34 6.26
C THR A 141 16.18 -20.45 5.72
N GLY A 142 16.74 -19.55 6.54
CA GLY A 142 17.70 -18.53 6.11
C GLY A 142 17.06 -17.28 5.49
N GLU A 143 15.73 -17.20 5.48
CA GLU A 143 14.97 -16.00 5.13
C GLU A 143 14.85 -15.04 6.32
N PHE A 144 14.50 -13.78 6.08
CA PHE A 144 14.23 -12.78 7.09
C PHE A 144 12.77 -12.35 7.06
N ALA A 145 12.08 -12.53 8.17
CA ALA A 145 10.78 -11.93 8.43
C ALA A 145 11.00 -10.53 9.01
N PHE A 146 10.43 -9.50 8.40
CA PHE A 146 10.64 -8.13 8.86
C PHE A 146 9.37 -7.28 8.79
N GLY A 147 9.33 -6.24 9.61
CA GLY A 147 8.36 -5.16 9.58
C GLY A 147 9.07 -3.80 9.50
N CYS A 148 8.57 -2.92 8.65
CA CYS A 148 8.99 -1.53 8.53
C CYS A 148 7.80 -0.63 8.84
N TYR A 149 8.01 0.36 9.72
CA TYR A 149 6.97 1.24 10.25
C TYR A 149 7.42 2.69 10.09
N LEU A 150 6.69 3.46 9.28
CA LEU A 150 6.83 4.93 9.25
C LEU A 150 5.99 5.50 10.39
N ILE A 151 6.67 5.95 11.44
CA ILE A 151 6.06 6.48 12.65
C ILE A 151 6.06 8.00 12.59
N ASP A 152 4.97 8.59 13.08
CA ASP A 152 4.79 10.00 13.44
C ASP A 152 4.53 10.03 14.96
N ILE A 153 5.57 10.35 15.73
CA ILE A 153 5.51 10.42 17.20
C ILE A 153 4.78 11.69 17.71
N TRP A 154 4.56 12.67 16.83
CA TRP A 154 3.98 13.97 17.20
C TRP A 154 2.46 14.05 16.99
N CYS A 155 1.87 13.19 16.15
CA CYS A 155 0.43 13.20 15.90
C CYS A 155 -0.16 11.86 15.43
N LEU A 156 0.20 11.40 14.21
CA LEU A 156 -0.59 10.38 13.51
C LEU A 156 -0.24 8.92 13.85
N GLY A 157 0.83 8.67 14.60
CA GLY A 157 1.28 7.32 14.92
C GLY A 157 1.81 6.59 13.69
N VAL A 158 1.34 5.37 13.43
CA VAL A 158 1.78 4.59 12.24
C VAL A 158 1.13 5.16 10.96
N LYS A 159 1.81 6.10 10.30
CA LYS A 159 1.36 6.70 9.02
C LYS A 159 1.37 5.68 7.88
N ASN A 160 2.42 4.84 7.82
CA ASN A 160 2.52 3.75 6.85
C ASN A 160 3.30 2.58 7.46
N CYS A 161 3.09 1.36 6.99
CA CYS A 161 3.91 0.21 7.35
C CYS A 161 3.73 -0.93 6.36
N PHE A 162 4.73 -1.79 6.28
CA PHE A 162 4.68 -3.04 5.52
C PHE A 162 5.51 -4.12 6.22
N CYS A 163 5.26 -5.38 5.88
CA CYS A 163 6.00 -6.51 6.38
C CYS A 163 6.08 -7.60 5.32
N ASN A 164 7.15 -8.37 5.31
CA ASN A 164 7.32 -9.48 4.37
C ASN A 164 8.33 -10.51 4.92
N ILE A 165 8.47 -11.62 4.19
CA ILE A 165 9.53 -12.60 4.41
C ILE A 165 10.32 -12.75 3.12
N ILE A 166 11.61 -12.42 3.18
CA ILE A 166 12.48 -12.31 2.01
C ILE A 166 13.79 -13.10 2.21
N PRO A 167 14.43 -13.60 1.14
CA PRO A 167 15.75 -14.24 1.24
C PRO A 167 16.83 -13.27 1.72
N ALA A 168 17.90 -13.79 2.33
CA ALA A 168 19.03 -13.02 2.87
C ALA A 168 19.54 -11.91 1.92
N PHE A 169 19.81 -12.22 0.65
CA PHE A 169 20.33 -11.23 -0.30
C PHE A 169 19.39 -10.03 -0.53
N GLN A 170 18.07 -10.24 -0.45
CA GLN A 170 17.08 -9.15 -0.56
C GLN A 170 16.98 -8.36 0.74
N TYR A 171 17.24 -9.00 1.88
CA TYR A 171 17.30 -8.33 3.18
C TYR A 171 18.51 -7.40 3.27
N ASP A 172 19.69 -7.88 2.85
CA ASP A 172 20.92 -7.07 2.80
C ASP A 172 20.74 -5.87 1.87
N GLU A 173 20.12 -6.07 0.70
CA GLU A 173 19.76 -4.98 -0.23
C GLU A 173 18.74 -4.00 0.39
N PHE A 174 17.70 -4.50 1.07
CA PHE A 174 16.69 -3.68 1.73
C PHE A 174 17.29 -2.79 2.84
N ILE A 175 18.14 -3.35 3.71
CA ILE A 175 18.81 -2.59 4.77
C ILE A 175 19.78 -1.56 4.18
N LYS A 176 20.48 -1.88 3.09
CA LYS A 176 21.30 -0.91 2.38
C LYS A 176 20.45 0.25 1.83
N GLN A 177 19.38 -0.06 1.10
CA GLN A 177 18.48 0.95 0.54
C GLN A 177 17.83 1.83 1.63
N ALA A 178 17.53 1.27 2.81
CA ALA A 178 17.05 2.05 3.95
C ALA A 178 18.10 3.06 4.44
N ARG A 179 19.36 2.62 4.61
CA ARG A 179 20.50 3.49 4.99
C ARG A 179 20.82 4.57 3.94
N ASP A 180 20.66 4.26 2.66
CA ASP A 180 20.89 5.21 1.56
C ASP A 180 19.83 6.35 1.55
N ARG A 181 18.71 6.19 2.27
CA ARG A 181 17.57 7.13 2.30
C ARG A 181 17.44 7.91 3.60
N GLU A 182 17.75 7.26 4.71
CA GLU A 182 17.61 7.79 6.06
C GLU A 182 18.71 7.20 6.93
N ASN A 183 19.33 8.01 7.80
CA ASN A 183 20.32 7.49 8.74
C ASN A 183 19.61 6.58 9.75
N ILE A 184 19.74 5.25 9.60
CA ILE A 184 19.17 4.28 10.52
C ILE A 184 20.24 3.74 11.47
N ILE A 185 19.98 3.84 12.76
CA ILE A 185 20.87 3.42 13.85
C ILE A 185 20.26 2.24 14.62
N PRO A 186 21.08 1.35 15.23
CA PRO A 186 20.56 0.27 16.06
C PRO A 186 19.78 0.80 17.27
N ILE A 187 18.67 0.14 17.60
CA ILE A 187 17.86 0.39 18.81
C ILE A 187 17.56 -0.94 19.50
N HIS A 188 17.34 -0.93 20.82
CA HIS A 188 16.91 -2.13 21.53
C HIS A 188 15.49 -2.57 21.07
N PRO A 189 15.22 -3.88 20.82
CA PRO A 189 13.95 -4.32 20.27
C PRO A 189 12.72 -3.96 21.12
N THR A 190 12.84 -4.00 22.45
CA THR A 190 11.76 -3.61 23.37
C THR A 190 11.42 -2.13 23.25
N CYS A 191 12.41 -1.28 22.99
CA CYS A 191 12.21 0.15 22.76
C CYS A 191 11.60 0.45 21.39
N LEU A 192 11.98 -0.28 20.34
CA LEU A 192 11.26 -0.25 19.06
C LEU A 192 9.79 -0.62 19.26
N SER A 193 9.51 -1.71 19.98
CA SER A 193 8.14 -2.13 20.30
C SER A 193 7.40 -1.06 21.13
N LYS A 194 8.06 -0.45 22.11
CA LYS A 194 7.49 0.64 22.94
C LYS A 194 7.10 1.83 22.08
N ILE A 195 8.02 2.37 21.27
CA ILE A 195 7.74 3.52 20.38
C ILE A 195 6.57 3.22 19.45
N VAL A 196 6.54 2.04 18.81
CA VAL A 196 5.47 1.71 17.86
C VAL A 196 4.11 1.58 18.56
N ASN A 197 4.03 0.92 19.72
CA ASN A 197 2.76 0.78 20.43
C ASN A 197 2.30 2.10 21.07
N SER A 198 3.18 2.85 21.73
CA SER A 198 2.83 4.14 22.35
C SER A 198 2.39 5.18 21.32
N SER A 199 3.04 5.22 20.15
CA SER A 199 2.63 6.10 19.04
C SER A 199 1.24 5.74 18.50
N VAL A 200 0.86 4.46 18.50
CA VAL A 200 -0.49 4.02 18.11
C VAL A 200 -1.53 4.39 19.16
N GLU A 201 -1.20 4.25 20.45
CA GLU A 201 -2.08 4.60 21.57
C GLU A 201 -2.32 6.11 21.65
N TYR A 202 -1.27 6.92 21.46
CA TYR A 202 -1.34 8.37 21.37
C TYR A 202 -2.17 8.83 20.16
N ALA A 203 -1.89 8.32 18.96
CA ALA A 203 -2.71 8.63 17.78
C ALA A 203 -4.19 8.22 17.98
N HIS A 204 -4.44 7.12 18.69
CA HIS A 204 -5.80 6.67 19.02
C HIS A 204 -6.51 7.61 20.02
N SER A 205 -5.81 8.19 20.99
CA SER A 205 -6.38 9.19 21.91
C SER A 205 -6.82 10.46 21.18
N LEU A 206 -6.11 10.83 20.11
CA LEU A 206 -6.47 11.91 19.18
C LEU A 206 -7.59 11.53 18.17
N GLY A 207 -8.04 10.27 18.19
CA GLY A 207 -9.09 9.74 17.30
C GLY A 207 -8.60 9.30 15.92
N PHE A 208 -7.29 9.20 15.71
CA PHE A 208 -6.70 8.59 14.52
C PHE A 208 -6.64 7.06 14.63
N LYS A 209 -6.37 6.42 13.49
CA LYS A 209 -6.19 4.96 13.41
C LYS A 209 -4.90 4.70 12.64
N PRO A 210 -4.09 3.70 13.05
CA PRO A 210 -2.88 3.34 12.31
C PRO A 210 -3.23 2.85 10.91
N HIS A 211 -2.24 2.90 10.01
CA HIS A 211 -2.36 2.40 8.64
C HIS A 211 -3.01 0.99 8.59
N PRO A 212 -3.93 0.68 7.65
CA PRO A 212 -4.65 -0.60 7.64
C PRO A 212 -3.77 -1.85 7.67
N ASP A 213 -2.61 -1.79 7.01
CA ASP A 213 -1.63 -2.89 6.95
C ASP A 213 -0.90 -3.13 8.29
N PHE A 214 -1.02 -2.21 9.25
CA PHE A 214 -0.47 -2.37 10.60
C PHE A 214 -1.04 -3.61 11.31
N LYS A 215 -2.25 -4.03 10.96
CA LYS A 215 -2.82 -5.30 11.47
C LYS A 215 -1.96 -6.52 11.15
N LEU A 216 -1.30 -6.51 9.98
CA LEU A 216 -0.39 -7.57 9.56
C LEU A 216 1.03 -7.29 10.08
N ALA A 217 1.52 -6.04 9.95
CA ALA A 217 2.86 -5.68 10.36
C ALA A 217 3.08 -5.79 11.88
N LYS A 218 2.06 -5.57 12.71
CA LYS A 218 2.13 -5.75 14.18
C LYS A 218 2.49 -7.18 14.59
N ILE A 219 2.23 -8.19 13.75
CA ILE A 219 2.61 -9.58 14.05
C ILE A 219 4.13 -9.71 14.31
N VAL A 220 4.97 -8.95 13.61
CA VAL A 220 6.44 -9.01 13.76
C VAL A 220 6.90 -8.54 15.16
N LEU A 221 6.12 -7.67 15.81
CA LEU A 221 6.36 -7.14 17.16
C LEU A 221 5.96 -8.12 18.27
N ASN A 222 5.15 -9.14 17.97
CA ASN A 222 4.67 -10.09 18.98
C ASN A 222 5.83 -10.83 19.67
N GLY A 223 5.68 -11.15 20.96
CA GLY A 223 6.75 -11.76 21.76
C GLY A 223 7.83 -10.77 22.22
N ILE A 224 7.73 -9.47 21.89
CA ILE A 224 8.56 -8.41 22.47
C ILE A 224 7.72 -7.61 23.45
N ASP A 225 8.05 -7.70 24.74
CA ASP A 225 7.44 -6.87 25.78
C ASP A 225 7.97 -5.43 25.71
N PRO A 226 7.12 -4.42 25.40
CA PRO A 226 7.53 -3.02 25.38
C PRO A 226 7.83 -2.45 26.77
N LEU A 227 7.34 -3.07 27.85
CA LEU A 227 7.60 -2.62 29.23
C LEU A 227 9.06 -2.87 29.65
N LEU A 228 9.77 -3.76 28.94
CA LEU A 228 11.20 -4.01 29.13
C LEU A 228 12.10 -3.03 28.35
N CYS A 229 11.59 -1.88 27.90
CA CYS A 229 12.43 -0.80 27.41
C CYS A 229 12.91 0.08 28.58
N PRO A 230 14.24 0.26 28.77
CA PRO A 230 14.78 1.10 29.84
C PRO A 230 14.60 2.62 29.61
N SER A 231 14.10 3.04 28.45
CA SER A 231 13.93 4.44 28.08
C SER A 231 12.46 4.86 28.07
N GLU A 232 12.19 6.10 28.47
CA GLU A 232 10.93 6.78 28.16
C GLU A 232 11.05 7.58 26.87
N TYR A 233 9.90 7.78 26.21
CA TYR A 233 9.79 8.51 24.94
C TYR A 233 8.61 9.45 25.01
N GLU A 234 8.88 10.75 24.84
CA GLU A 234 7.84 11.77 24.77
C GLU A 234 7.13 11.71 23.41
N LEU A 235 5.82 11.92 23.42
CA LEU A 235 4.95 11.95 22.25
C LEU A 235 4.23 13.30 22.18
N GLY A 236 3.91 13.73 20.97
CA GLY A 236 3.65 15.16 20.72
C GLY A 236 4.95 15.96 20.68
N ARG A 237 4.80 17.27 20.52
CA ARG A 237 5.90 18.25 20.50
C ARG A 237 5.51 19.41 21.41
N ASP A 238 6.44 19.86 22.25
CA ASP A 238 6.21 20.96 23.20
C ASP A 238 4.95 20.73 24.08
N GLY A 239 4.69 19.46 24.43
CA GLY A 239 3.55 19.03 25.26
C GLY A 239 2.20 18.88 24.54
N LYS A 240 2.12 19.08 23.21
CA LYS A 240 0.87 19.03 22.44
C LYS A 240 1.00 18.27 21.11
N PRO A 241 -0.11 17.87 20.46
CA PRO A 241 -0.04 17.27 19.13
C PRO A 241 0.50 18.27 18.10
N PHE A 242 1.44 17.82 17.26
CA PHE A 242 1.97 18.61 16.15
C PHE A 242 1.82 17.82 14.85
N TYR A 243 0.93 18.26 13.96
CA TYR A 243 0.74 17.62 12.66
C TYR A 243 1.65 18.22 11.58
N MET A 244 2.48 17.39 10.93
CA MET A 244 3.23 17.80 9.73
C MET A 244 2.70 17.06 8.49
N SER A 245 2.26 17.81 7.48
CA SER A 245 1.82 17.22 6.21
C SER A 245 3.00 16.63 5.44
N GLY A 246 2.96 15.32 5.18
CA GLY A 246 3.93 14.64 4.33
C GLY A 246 3.67 14.90 2.84
N PRO A 247 4.63 14.61 1.95
CA PRO A 247 4.48 14.78 0.50
C PRO A 247 3.37 13.91 -0.13
N ASN A 248 2.91 12.88 0.59
CA ASN A 248 1.82 11.99 0.18
C ASN A 248 0.47 12.34 0.83
N ASP A 249 0.41 13.35 1.72
CA ASP A 249 -0.80 13.75 2.43
C ASP A 249 -1.64 14.73 1.56
N SER A 250 -2.75 14.25 1.00
CA SER A 250 -3.65 15.08 0.18
C SER A 250 -4.27 16.25 0.96
N GLU A 251 -4.65 17.31 0.27
CA GLU A 251 -5.26 18.51 0.87
C GLU A 251 -6.48 18.18 1.76
N ALA A 252 -7.39 17.35 1.24
CA ALA A 252 -8.58 16.91 1.97
C ALA A 252 -8.25 16.06 3.21
N PHE A 253 -7.14 15.30 3.19
CA PHE A 253 -6.68 14.53 4.34
C PHE A 253 -6.13 15.47 5.42
N SER A 254 -5.20 16.36 5.06
CA SER A 254 -4.62 17.34 5.98
C SER A 254 -5.68 18.26 6.61
N LYS A 255 -6.65 18.77 5.83
CA LYS A 255 -7.80 19.54 6.35
C LYS A 255 -8.65 18.71 7.33
N LYS A 256 -8.80 17.40 7.09
CA LYS A 256 -9.49 16.48 8.00
C LYS A 256 -8.69 16.21 9.29
N VAL A 257 -7.36 16.13 9.23
CA VAL A 257 -6.49 15.98 10.41
C VAL A 257 -6.59 17.21 11.30
N VAL A 258 -6.42 18.42 10.76
CA VAL A 258 -6.56 19.68 11.50
C VAL A 258 -7.94 19.79 12.16
N LYS A 259 -9.02 19.52 11.43
CA LYS A 259 -10.39 19.53 11.98
C LYS A 259 -10.61 18.46 13.07
N GLN A 260 -9.92 17.32 13.00
CA GLN A 260 -10.00 16.28 14.02
C GLN A 260 -9.24 16.70 15.30
N LEU A 261 -8.07 17.32 15.16
CA LEU A 261 -7.32 17.89 16.29
C LEU A 261 -8.10 19.01 16.98
N ASP A 262 -8.67 19.94 16.21
CA ASP A 262 -9.55 21.00 16.70
C ASP A 262 -10.72 20.43 17.53
N LYS A 263 -11.37 19.38 17.03
CA LYS A 263 -12.48 18.72 17.72
C LYS A 263 -12.08 18.04 19.03
N VAL A 264 -10.87 17.47 19.14
CA VAL A 264 -10.44 16.69 20.32
C VAL A 264 -9.68 17.53 21.33
N CYS A 265 -8.81 18.42 20.88
CA CYS A 265 -7.93 19.22 21.71
C CYS A 265 -8.51 20.62 21.98
N GLY A 266 -9.29 21.18 21.04
CA GLY A 266 -9.69 22.58 21.04
C GLY A 266 -8.62 23.49 20.43
N GLU A 267 -9.04 24.69 20.02
CA GLU A 267 -8.17 25.74 19.48
C GLU A 267 -7.02 26.09 20.45
N GLY A 268 -5.81 26.22 19.93
CA GLY A 268 -4.59 26.52 20.71
C GLY A 268 -3.90 25.31 21.36
N ASN A 269 -4.58 24.17 21.50
CA ASN A 269 -4.05 22.95 22.15
C ASN A 269 -3.40 21.96 21.17
N TYR A 270 -3.13 22.36 19.93
CA TYR A 270 -2.42 21.59 18.91
C TYR A 270 -1.76 22.54 17.91
N ASP A 271 -0.70 22.08 17.26
CA ASP A 271 -0.04 22.79 16.16
C ASP A 271 -0.11 21.99 14.85
N PHE A 272 0.08 22.69 13.73
CA PHE A 272 0.23 22.03 12.44
C PHE A 272 1.12 22.82 11.47
N MET A 273 1.76 22.09 10.57
CA MET A 273 2.48 22.59 9.41
C MET A 273 1.90 21.90 8.17
N VAL A 274 1.18 22.66 7.36
CA VAL A 274 0.64 22.23 6.05
C VAL A 274 1.28 23.05 4.93
N ASP A 275 1.44 22.45 3.75
CA ASP A 275 1.95 23.15 2.57
C ASP A 275 1.10 24.40 2.23
N LEU A 276 1.72 25.46 1.70
CA LEU A 276 1.05 26.74 1.46
C LEU A 276 0.10 26.71 0.25
N ASN A 277 0.18 25.69 -0.60
CA ASN A 277 -0.75 25.49 -1.71
C ASN A 277 -2.22 25.30 -1.24
N PHE A 278 -2.42 24.94 0.02
CA PHE A 278 -3.71 24.71 0.69
C PHE A 278 -4.66 25.91 0.76
N PHE A 279 -4.11 27.13 0.70
CA PHE A 279 -4.87 28.37 0.92
C PHE A 279 -5.16 29.15 -0.37
N LYS A 280 -4.77 28.63 -1.54
CA LYS A 280 -4.95 29.29 -2.86
C LYS A 280 -6.26 28.90 -3.59
N SER A 281 -7.15 28.17 -2.93
CA SER A 281 -8.39 27.61 -3.52
C SER A 281 -9.66 28.13 -2.83
N ASN A 282 -9.71 29.44 -2.56
CA ASN A 282 -10.92 30.20 -2.21
C ASN A 282 -11.13 31.30 -3.26
#